data_AF-A0AA92U2R4-F1
#
_entry.id   AF-A0AA92U2R4-F1
#
_cell.length_a   1.000
_cell.length_b   1.000
_cell.length_c   1.000
_cell.angle_alpha   90.00
_cell.angle_beta   90.00
_cell.angle_gamma   90.00
#
_symmetry.space_group_name_H-M   'P 1'
#
loop_
_entity.id
_entity.type
_entity.pdbx_description
1 polymer ?
#
loop_
_entity_poly.entity_id
_entity_poly.type
_entity_poly.pdbx_seq_one_letter_code
_entity_poly.pdbx_strand_id
1 'polypeptide(L)'
;MKYETQLFGGQTNLHCMKQILHNAKSNSHGCIRLAICIATAFAVVMLTACSDGNGTKSFHSSDEAIREYHGFLTTLRQNGKVSIQTLVKIVNEWRVLDDSVTSCISRDTVRKAHSYPFTVYHELNDSIHIELCRMAMSKQRTFHDLLYLREQTSSHVGDEELQQAVKEAQPFFASLDSLPIYNKGGKQAVLKRYLLFLQKSAKQGIHGKEDLLAFIKEEHLYFKSFLQYLPDFADDDIGDIRRNTEHCCREILRAADRKDLSHKDAMIYLSMRTNHRLLRNAQAAIEDLNSGRVKDEHTMHAYLLMMMQPFMTMDDLSVSVLSDKDKADLYKIADALPKEMDGLAKKLHLDKQRLSDMPMLMMKIYVTRL
;
A
#
# COMPACT_ATOMS: atom_id res chain seq x y z
N MET A 1 7.61 4.85 -33.69
CA MET A 1 7.51 5.41 -32.33
C MET A 1 7.92 4.33 -31.35
N LYS A 2 9.17 4.40 -30.87
CA LYS A 2 9.70 3.54 -29.81
C LYS A 2 9.39 4.23 -28.48
N TYR A 3 8.81 3.49 -27.53
CA TYR A 3 8.65 3.92 -26.15
C TYR A 3 9.92 3.53 -25.38
N GLU A 4 10.70 4.52 -24.94
CA GLU A 4 11.71 4.34 -23.90
C GLU A 4 11.09 4.76 -22.57
N THR A 5 10.97 3.81 -21.66
CA THR A 5 10.56 4.03 -20.28
C THR A 5 11.83 4.27 -19.47
N GLN A 6 12.15 5.54 -19.17
CA GLN A 6 13.17 5.87 -18.18
C GLN A 6 12.55 5.84 -16.78
N LEU A 7 12.84 4.78 -16.04
CA LEU A 7 12.73 4.72 -14.58
C LEU A 7 13.89 5.53 -13.99
N PHE A 8 13.59 6.67 -13.38
CA PHE A 8 14.56 7.38 -12.54
C PHE A 8 14.51 6.77 -11.13
N GLY A 9 15.48 5.91 -10.84
CA GLY A 9 15.96 5.65 -9.49
C GLY A 9 17.06 6.65 -9.12
N GLY A 10 17.17 6.94 -7.83
CA GLY A 10 18.24 7.75 -7.24
C GLY A 10 17.89 8.04 -5.78
N GLN A 11 18.35 7.28 -4.78
CA GLN A 11 19.69 7.42 -4.19
C GLN A 11 20.16 8.87 -4.06
N THR A 12 19.67 9.57 -3.03
CA THR A 12 20.42 10.62 -2.33
C THR A 12 19.65 11.00 -1.06
N ASN A 13 20.03 10.41 0.09
CA ASN A 13 20.00 11.06 1.40
C ASN A 13 20.50 10.08 2.47
N LEU A 14 21.79 9.79 2.45
CA LEU A 14 22.47 9.25 3.62
C LEU A 14 23.91 9.78 3.68
N HIS A 15 24.03 11.11 3.68
CA HIS A 15 25.32 11.78 3.83
C HIS A 15 25.32 12.93 4.85
N CYS A 16 24.53 12.83 5.92
CA CYS A 16 24.64 13.80 7.01
C CYS A 16 24.27 13.23 8.38
N MET A 17 25.03 12.23 8.87
CA MET A 17 25.01 11.86 10.29
C MET A 17 26.20 10.98 10.71
N LYS A 18 27.42 11.35 10.28
CA LYS A 18 28.64 10.58 10.60
C LYS A 18 29.77 11.43 11.19
N GLN A 19 29.42 12.31 12.12
CA GLN A 19 30.38 12.95 13.02
C GLN A 19 29.73 13.07 14.39
N ILE A 20 30.14 12.18 15.29
CA ILE A 20 30.32 12.36 16.75
C ILE A 20 30.38 10.96 17.37
N LEU A 21 31.56 10.64 17.92
CA LEU A 21 31.93 9.57 18.87
C LEU A 21 33.13 8.77 18.40
N HIS A 22 34.28 9.44 18.49
CA HIS A 22 35.61 8.86 18.49
C HIS A 22 36.04 8.64 19.96
N ASN A 23 36.70 7.51 20.22
CA ASN A 23 37.45 7.10 21.42
C ASN A 23 36.68 6.60 22.67
N ALA A 24 36.85 5.30 22.97
CA ALA A 24 37.69 4.87 24.09
C ALA A 24 38.16 3.40 23.92
N LYS A 25 39.43 3.17 24.26
CA LYS A 25 40.23 1.93 24.18
C LYS A 25 39.97 1.00 25.39
N SER A 26 40.12 -0.31 25.21
CA SER A 26 41.20 -1.14 25.82
C SER A 26 40.80 -2.59 26.20
N ASN A 27 41.49 -3.55 25.56
CA ASN A 27 42.08 -4.84 25.99
C ASN A 27 41.54 -5.61 27.23
N SER A 28 41.36 -6.94 27.10
CA SER A 28 42.43 -7.94 27.39
C SER A 28 41.94 -9.41 27.40
N HIS A 29 42.68 -10.24 26.65
CA HIS A 29 42.98 -11.68 26.70
C HIS A 29 42.36 -12.66 27.74
N GLY A 30 42.09 -13.88 27.27
CA GLY A 30 42.14 -15.10 28.08
C GLY A 30 41.61 -16.37 27.41
N CYS A 31 42.49 -17.15 26.78
CA CYS A 31 42.22 -18.50 26.23
C CYS A 31 41.94 -19.55 27.32
N ILE A 32 41.19 -20.61 26.98
CA ILE A 32 41.34 -22.06 27.30
C ILE A 32 40.00 -22.74 26.90
N ARG A 33 39.84 -23.30 25.68
CA ARG A 33 40.03 -24.70 25.24
C ARG A 33 39.29 -25.80 26.03
N LEU A 34 38.43 -26.52 25.29
CA LEU A 34 38.08 -27.97 25.36
C LEU A 34 37.33 -28.46 26.63
N ALA A 35 36.35 -29.36 26.65
CA ALA A 35 35.76 -30.32 25.70
C ALA A 35 34.51 -30.94 26.40
N ILE A 36 33.38 -31.23 25.75
CA ILE A 36 32.88 -32.58 25.37
C ILE A 36 31.47 -32.91 25.93
N CYS A 37 30.70 -33.64 25.11
CA CYS A 37 29.42 -34.38 25.31
C CYS A 37 28.12 -33.55 25.25
N ILE A 38 27.36 -33.51 24.14
CA ILE A 38 26.61 -34.56 23.42
C ILE A 38 25.50 -35.21 24.27
N ALA A 39 24.27 -35.07 23.75
CA ALA A 39 23.02 -35.79 24.04
C ALA A 39 22.10 -35.26 25.15
N THR A 40 21.32 -34.24 24.80
CA THR A 40 19.87 -34.21 25.09
C THR A 40 19.13 -33.58 23.91
N ALA A 41 18.78 -34.44 22.94
CA ALA A 41 17.79 -34.14 21.93
C ALA A 41 16.38 -34.19 22.55
N PHE A 42 15.48 -33.38 22.00
CA PHE A 42 14.04 -33.27 22.29
C PHE A 42 13.62 -32.48 23.56
N ALA A 43 13.83 -31.16 23.54
CA ALA A 43 12.90 -30.13 24.04
C ALA A 43 13.47 -28.68 23.94
N VAL A 44 14.35 -28.40 22.98
CA VAL A 44 15.17 -27.17 23.00
C VAL A 44 15.30 -26.52 21.60
N VAL A 45 14.22 -26.52 20.80
CA VAL A 45 14.04 -25.54 19.70
C VAL A 45 13.25 -24.31 20.19
N MET A 46 13.20 -24.13 21.51
CA MET A 46 12.76 -22.91 22.18
C MET A 46 13.93 -22.31 23.00
N LEU A 47 15.13 -22.25 22.43
CA LEU A 47 16.17 -21.38 22.99
C LEU A 47 15.97 -19.96 22.50
N THR A 48 15.23 -19.24 23.33
CA THR A 48 15.62 -17.91 23.79
C THR A 48 16.03 -16.96 22.67
N ALA A 49 15.00 -16.48 21.95
CA ALA A 49 14.95 -15.07 21.62
C ALA A 49 15.03 -14.27 22.93
N CYS A 50 16.24 -14.06 23.46
CA CYS A 50 16.50 -12.89 24.28
C CYS A 50 16.56 -11.70 23.32
N SER A 51 15.40 -11.24 22.85
CA SER A 51 15.32 -9.90 22.30
C SER A 51 15.07 -8.97 23.48
N ASP A 52 15.96 -8.01 23.69
CA ASP A 52 15.67 -6.83 24.49
C ASP A 52 14.47 -6.11 23.88
N GLY A 53 13.24 -6.46 24.29
CA GLY A 53 11.98 -5.73 24.09
C GLY A 53 11.56 -5.25 22.69
N ASN A 54 12.39 -5.39 21.66
CA ASN A 54 12.31 -4.61 20.42
C ASN A 54 12.33 -5.48 19.14
N GLY A 55 12.18 -6.80 19.27
CA GLY A 55 11.97 -7.74 18.15
C GLY A 55 13.13 -7.90 17.14
N THR A 56 14.18 -7.09 17.22
CA THR A 56 15.31 -7.12 16.28
C THR A 56 16.34 -8.18 16.69
N LYS A 57 16.66 -9.10 15.77
CA LYS A 57 17.74 -10.08 15.97
C LYS A 57 19.07 -9.45 15.55
N SER A 58 20.05 -9.39 16.44
CA SER A 58 21.41 -8.97 16.08
C SER A 58 22.28 -10.18 15.73
N PHE A 59 22.75 -10.25 14.49
CA PHE A 59 23.70 -11.29 14.05
C PHE A 59 25.16 -10.84 14.22
N HIS A 60 26.00 -11.76 14.67
CA HIS A 60 27.43 -11.56 14.91
C HIS A 60 28.24 -11.65 13.62
N SER A 61 27.73 -12.35 12.61
CA SER A 61 28.38 -12.53 11.30
C SER A 61 27.37 -12.72 10.17
N SER A 62 27.81 -12.45 8.94
CA SER A 62 27.03 -12.74 7.74
C SER A 62 26.67 -14.23 7.61
N ASP A 63 27.58 -15.14 7.98
CA ASP A 63 27.31 -16.59 7.93
C ASP A 63 26.16 -16.98 8.88
N GLU A 64 26.10 -16.38 10.06
CA GLU A 64 25.01 -16.59 11.02
C GLU A 64 23.68 -16.08 10.44
N ALA A 65 23.67 -14.87 9.90
CA ALA A 65 22.51 -14.29 9.26
C ALA A 65 21.99 -15.15 8.10
N ILE A 66 22.88 -15.61 7.20
CA ILE A 66 22.54 -16.47 6.08
C ILE A 66 22.00 -17.84 6.54
N ARG A 67 22.58 -18.44 7.59
CA ARG A 67 22.07 -19.71 8.14
C ARG A 67 20.65 -19.57 8.70
N GLU A 68 20.38 -18.50 9.43
CA GLU A 68 19.04 -18.23 9.96
C GLU A 68 18.04 -17.98 8.83
N TYR A 69 18.45 -17.23 7.78
CA TYR A 69 17.61 -16.96 6.62
C TYR A 69 17.27 -18.23 5.82
N HIS A 70 18.26 -19.12 5.64
CA HIS A 70 18.05 -20.44 5.07
C HIS A 70 17.15 -21.33 5.95
N GLY A 71 17.30 -21.26 7.28
CA GLY A 71 16.42 -21.97 8.23
C GLY A 71 14.96 -21.52 8.12
N PHE A 72 14.74 -20.21 7.95
CA PHE A 72 13.42 -19.66 7.68
C PHE A 72 12.83 -20.20 6.37
N LEU A 73 13.59 -20.16 5.26
CA LEU A 73 13.17 -20.74 3.98
C LEU A 73 12.81 -22.23 4.10
N THR A 74 13.61 -23.00 4.84
CA THR A 74 13.35 -24.43 5.08
C THR A 74 12.02 -24.64 5.79
N THR A 75 11.72 -23.79 6.78
CA THR A 75 10.44 -23.80 7.51
C THR A 75 9.28 -23.47 6.57
N LEU A 76 9.45 -22.47 5.69
CA LEU A 76 8.42 -22.12 4.71
C LEU A 76 8.06 -23.28 3.77
N ARG A 77 9.06 -24.01 3.27
CA ARG A 77 8.87 -25.15 2.37
C ARG A 77 8.08 -26.30 3.00
N GLN A 78 8.14 -26.45 4.33
CA GLN A 78 7.39 -27.47 5.06
C GLN A 78 5.92 -27.08 5.27
N ASN A 79 5.59 -25.79 5.18
CA ASN A 79 4.22 -25.31 5.38
C ASN A 79 3.35 -25.59 4.15
N GLY A 80 2.23 -26.27 4.38
CA GLY A 80 1.22 -26.57 3.37
C GLY A 80 0.28 -25.38 3.09
N LYS A 81 -1.03 -25.59 3.25
CA LYS A 81 -2.04 -24.56 3.04
C LYS A 81 -2.26 -23.74 4.32
N VAL A 82 -1.94 -22.45 4.30
CA VAL A 82 -1.99 -21.58 5.50
C VAL A 82 -3.28 -20.72 5.56
N SER A 83 -3.75 -20.38 6.76
CA SER A 83 -4.79 -19.35 6.95
C SER A 83 -4.26 -17.96 6.63
N ILE A 84 -5.13 -16.96 6.47
CA ILE A 84 -4.68 -15.58 6.24
C ILE A 84 -3.92 -15.02 7.46
N GLN A 85 -4.37 -15.33 8.67
CA GLN A 85 -3.70 -14.91 9.92
C GLN A 85 -2.30 -15.53 10.03
N THR A 86 -2.16 -16.79 9.63
CA THR A 86 -0.85 -17.46 9.58
C THR A 86 0.05 -16.82 8.54
N LEU A 87 -0.48 -16.49 7.36
CA LEU A 87 0.29 -15.81 6.32
C LEU A 87 0.78 -14.42 6.77
N VAL A 88 -0.10 -13.62 7.37
CA VAL A 88 0.26 -12.31 7.95
C VAL A 88 1.39 -12.45 8.96
N LYS A 89 1.28 -13.41 9.89
CA LYS A 89 2.31 -13.68 10.89
C LYS A 89 3.65 -14.02 10.23
N ILE A 90 3.64 -14.94 9.26
CA ILE A 90 4.84 -15.36 8.52
C ILE A 90 5.47 -14.16 7.79
N VAL A 91 4.66 -13.33 7.13
CA VAL A 91 5.15 -12.15 6.41
C VAL A 91 5.82 -11.16 7.38
N ASN A 92 5.20 -10.88 8.52
CA ASN A 92 5.78 -9.97 9.52
C ASN A 92 7.07 -10.53 10.14
N GLU A 93 7.10 -11.84 10.45
CA GLU A 93 8.32 -12.52 10.92
C GLU A 93 9.45 -12.45 9.89
N TRP A 94 9.12 -12.64 8.62
CA TRP A 94 10.06 -12.52 7.51
C TRP A 94 10.62 -11.11 7.39
N ARG A 95 9.77 -10.06 7.42
CA ARG A 95 10.23 -8.66 7.32
C ARG A 95 11.23 -8.30 8.42
N VAL A 96 10.93 -8.67 9.67
CA VAL A 96 11.83 -8.44 10.80
C VAL A 96 13.16 -9.19 10.64
N LEU A 97 13.10 -10.43 10.13
CA LEU A 97 14.29 -11.22 9.86
C LEU A 97 15.12 -10.63 8.72
N ASP A 98 14.48 -10.23 7.62
CA ASP A 98 15.13 -9.65 6.44
C ASP A 98 15.83 -8.33 6.81
N ASP A 99 15.17 -7.44 7.55
CA ASP A 99 15.78 -6.20 8.07
C ASP A 99 17.04 -6.50 8.90
N SER A 100 16.97 -7.51 9.76
CA SER A 100 18.08 -7.95 10.62
C SER A 100 19.24 -8.53 9.80
N VAL A 101 18.94 -9.36 8.79
CA VAL A 101 19.92 -9.98 7.88
C VAL A 101 20.59 -8.92 7.02
N THR A 102 19.80 -8.06 6.39
CA THR A 102 20.26 -6.96 5.52
C THR A 102 21.14 -5.98 6.28
N SER A 103 20.78 -5.64 7.52
CA SER A 103 21.60 -4.79 8.40
C SER A 103 22.95 -5.43 8.75
N CYS A 104 22.97 -6.73 9.06
CA CYS A 104 24.20 -7.47 9.34
C CYS A 104 25.12 -7.52 8.11
N ILE A 105 24.58 -7.94 6.97
CA ILE A 105 25.31 -8.06 5.70
C ILE A 105 25.86 -6.70 5.25
N SER A 106 25.09 -5.63 5.39
CA SER A 106 25.53 -4.28 5.02
C SER A 106 26.69 -3.75 5.88
N ARG A 107 26.79 -4.22 7.13
CA ARG A 107 27.88 -3.89 8.05
C ARG A 107 29.15 -4.71 7.77
N ASP A 108 29.02 -5.87 7.14
CA ASP A 108 30.15 -6.72 6.81
C ASP A 108 30.99 -6.10 5.69
N THR A 109 32.14 -5.55 6.09
CA THR A 109 33.09 -4.91 5.18
C THR A 109 34.20 -5.87 4.73
N VAL A 110 34.19 -7.12 5.23
CA VAL A 110 35.25 -8.08 4.98
C VAL A 110 35.03 -8.77 3.62
N ARG A 111 35.80 -8.28 2.63
CA ARG A 111 36.06 -8.88 1.31
C ARG A 111 34.85 -9.03 0.37
N LYS A 112 34.54 -7.91 -0.31
CA LYS A 112 33.82 -7.82 -1.61
C LYS A 112 34.45 -8.60 -2.78
N ALA A 113 35.45 -9.44 -2.56
CA ALA A 113 36.22 -10.09 -3.62
C ALA A 113 35.45 -11.21 -4.35
N HIS A 114 34.39 -11.76 -3.75
CA HIS A 114 33.67 -12.93 -4.27
C HIS A 114 32.14 -12.82 -4.22
N SER A 115 31.58 -11.60 -4.15
CA SER A 115 30.12 -11.33 -4.09
C SER A 115 29.34 -11.93 -2.89
N TYR A 116 29.98 -12.79 -2.10
CA TYR A 116 29.49 -13.24 -0.79
C TYR A 116 29.56 -12.10 0.24
N PRO A 117 28.55 -11.92 1.10
CA PRO A 117 27.33 -12.74 1.26
C PRO A 117 26.14 -12.31 0.38
N PHE A 118 26.24 -11.22 -0.38
CA PHE A 118 25.13 -10.62 -1.11
C PHE A 118 24.46 -11.56 -2.13
N THR A 119 25.23 -12.30 -2.93
CA THR A 119 24.64 -13.23 -3.92
C THR A 119 23.78 -14.30 -3.26
N VAL A 120 24.29 -14.91 -2.18
CA VAL A 120 23.55 -15.96 -1.45
C VAL A 120 22.31 -15.39 -0.77
N TYR A 121 22.41 -14.17 -0.21
CA TYR A 121 21.26 -13.46 0.33
C TYR A 121 20.16 -13.25 -0.72
N HIS A 122 20.50 -12.75 -1.90
CA HIS A 122 19.51 -12.52 -2.97
C HIS A 122 18.84 -13.81 -3.43
N GLU A 123 19.60 -14.89 -3.62
CA GLU A 123 19.04 -16.20 -3.99
C GLU A 123 18.08 -16.76 -2.92
N LEU A 124 18.42 -16.57 -1.64
CA LEU A 124 17.55 -16.95 -0.52
C LEU A 124 16.31 -16.06 -0.46
N ASN A 125 16.46 -14.75 -0.61
CA ASN A 125 15.36 -13.80 -0.61
C ASN A 125 14.35 -14.12 -1.73
N ASP A 126 14.84 -14.34 -2.95
CA ASP A 126 14.01 -14.72 -4.09
C ASP A 126 13.27 -16.05 -3.81
N SER A 127 13.96 -17.02 -3.24
CA SER A 127 13.35 -18.30 -2.84
C SER A 127 12.26 -18.12 -1.77
N ILE A 128 12.46 -17.21 -0.82
CA ILE A 128 11.47 -16.89 0.22
C ILE A 128 10.26 -16.21 -0.41
N HIS A 129 10.44 -15.23 -1.29
CA HIS A 129 9.32 -14.61 -2.03
C HIS A 129 8.50 -15.63 -2.82
N ILE A 130 9.15 -16.60 -3.47
CA ILE A 130 8.48 -17.69 -4.19
C ILE A 130 7.60 -18.50 -3.22
N GLU A 131 8.13 -18.86 -2.05
CA GLU A 131 7.37 -19.61 -1.04
C GLU A 131 6.24 -18.80 -0.42
N LEU A 132 6.43 -17.51 -0.14
CA LEU A 132 5.38 -16.60 0.33
C LEU A 132 4.26 -16.47 -0.72
N CYS A 133 4.62 -16.33 -2.00
CA CYS A 133 3.66 -16.34 -3.10
C CYS A 133 2.90 -17.67 -3.19
N ARG A 134 3.60 -18.81 -3.03
CA ARG A 134 2.95 -20.13 -2.99
C ARG A 134 1.92 -20.21 -1.86
N MET A 135 2.26 -19.71 -0.67
CA MET A 135 1.34 -19.68 0.49
C MET A 135 0.16 -18.75 0.28
N ALA A 136 0.39 -17.57 -0.31
CA ALA A 136 -0.66 -16.63 -0.68
C ALA A 136 -1.71 -17.30 -1.58
N MET A 137 -1.25 -18.07 -2.57
CA MET A 137 -2.07 -18.78 -3.55
C MET A 137 -2.56 -20.17 -3.09
N SER A 138 -2.26 -20.61 -1.87
CA SER A 138 -2.49 -22.00 -1.43
C SER A 138 -3.96 -22.36 -1.13
N LYS A 139 -4.83 -21.35 -1.01
CA LYS A 139 -6.28 -21.46 -0.75
C LYS A 139 -6.99 -20.33 -1.50
N GLN A 140 -8.29 -20.50 -1.79
CA GLN A 140 -9.12 -19.40 -2.26
C GLN A 140 -9.03 -18.23 -1.28
N ARG A 141 -8.87 -17.02 -1.81
CA ARG A 141 -8.81 -15.78 -1.04
C ARG A 141 -9.95 -14.86 -1.43
N THR A 142 -10.37 -14.07 -0.46
CA THR A 142 -11.39 -13.02 -0.62
C THR A 142 -10.73 -11.65 -0.69
N PHE A 143 -11.49 -10.64 -1.13
CA PHE A 143 -11.04 -9.24 -1.00
C PHE A 143 -10.82 -8.85 0.47
N HIS A 144 -11.57 -9.45 1.40
CA HIS A 144 -11.36 -9.27 2.84
C HIS A 144 -10.01 -9.81 3.31
N ASP A 145 -9.58 -10.97 2.81
CA ASP A 145 -8.25 -11.52 3.10
C ASP A 145 -7.13 -10.62 2.56
N LEU A 146 -7.32 -10.08 1.35
CA LEU A 146 -6.37 -9.14 0.75
C LEU A 146 -6.23 -7.87 1.60
N LEU A 147 -7.34 -7.24 1.99
CA LEU A 147 -7.31 -6.04 2.83
C LEU A 147 -6.63 -6.32 4.17
N TYR A 148 -7.01 -7.41 4.82
CA TYR A 148 -6.43 -7.81 6.10
C TYR A 148 -4.92 -8.04 5.99
N LEU A 149 -4.44 -8.71 4.93
CA LEU A 149 -3.00 -8.86 4.70
C LEU A 149 -2.30 -7.50 4.63
N ARG A 150 -2.81 -6.59 3.79
CA ARG A 150 -2.20 -5.28 3.56
C ARG A 150 -2.19 -4.40 4.81
N GLU A 151 -3.28 -4.41 5.58
CA GLU A 151 -3.38 -3.65 6.83
C GLU A 151 -2.38 -4.15 7.87
N GLN A 152 -2.24 -5.47 8.02
CA GLN A 152 -1.42 -6.07 9.06
C GLN A 152 0.07 -6.16 8.71
N THR A 153 0.43 -5.96 7.44
CA THR A 153 1.82 -6.08 6.97
C THR A 153 2.35 -4.81 6.33
N SER A 154 1.61 -3.69 6.40
CA SER A 154 2.06 -2.38 5.94
C SER A 154 3.35 -1.94 6.67
N SER A 155 4.27 -1.31 5.94
CA SER A 155 5.48 -0.71 6.51
C SER A 155 5.21 0.41 7.51
N HIS A 156 3.98 0.95 7.53
CA HIS A 156 3.62 2.09 8.38
C HIS A 156 2.83 1.69 9.65
N VAL A 157 2.66 0.39 9.96
CA VAL A 157 1.90 -0.06 11.15
C VAL A 157 2.44 0.54 12.46
N GLY A 158 3.75 0.81 12.54
CA GLY A 158 4.41 1.42 13.70
C GLY A 158 4.78 2.90 13.54
N ASP A 159 4.31 3.58 12.49
CA ASP A 159 4.66 4.99 12.23
C ASP A 159 3.79 5.94 13.06
N GLU A 160 4.21 6.21 14.30
CA GLU A 160 3.49 7.10 15.22
C GLU A 160 3.31 8.52 14.68
N GLU A 161 4.29 9.01 13.90
CA GLU A 161 4.26 10.35 13.33
C GLU A 161 3.21 10.47 12.22
N LEU A 162 3.08 9.44 11.39
CA LEU A 162 2.03 9.32 10.41
C LEU A 162 0.66 9.19 11.08
N GLN A 163 0.54 8.30 12.06
CA GLN A 163 -0.73 8.07 12.78
C GLN A 163 -1.24 9.36 13.43
N GLN A 164 -0.36 10.15 14.04
CA GLN A 164 -0.71 11.43 14.63
C GLN A 164 -1.18 12.43 13.56
N ALA A 165 -0.49 12.52 12.42
CA ALA A 165 -0.89 13.42 11.35
C ALA A 165 -2.23 13.02 10.68
N VAL A 166 -2.50 11.71 10.54
CA VAL A 166 -3.80 11.20 10.08
C VAL A 166 -4.90 11.59 11.06
N LYS A 167 -4.65 11.44 12.36
CA LYS A 167 -5.60 11.83 13.42
C LYS A 167 -5.92 13.32 13.40
N GLU A 168 -4.94 14.17 13.11
CA GLU A 168 -5.14 15.62 12.95
C GLU A 168 -5.95 15.98 11.70
N ALA A 169 -5.76 15.25 10.59
CA ALA A 169 -6.51 15.47 9.36
C ALA A 169 -7.94 14.91 9.40
N GLN A 170 -8.21 13.93 10.26
CA GLN A 170 -9.47 13.19 10.30
C GLN A 170 -10.73 14.07 10.49
N PRO A 171 -10.76 15.08 11.39
CA PRO A 171 -11.95 15.93 11.54
C PRO A 171 -12.30 16.70 10.25
N PHE A 172 -11.29 17.14 9.50
CA PHE A 172 -11.50 17.81 8.23
C PHE A 172 -12.15 16.87 7.21
N PHE A 173 -11.62 15.66 7.03
CA PHE A 173 -12.18 14.69 6.09
C PHE A 173 -13.57 14.19 6.49
N ALA A 174 -13.80 13.97 7.79
CA ALA A 174 -15.12 13.63 8.31
C ALA A 174 -16.16 14.74 8.02
N SER A 175 -15.74 16.01 8.04
CA SER A 175 -16.62 17.14 7.70
C SER A 175 -17.06 17.18 6.23
N LEU A 176 -16.35 16.49 5.33
CA LEU A 176 -16.69 16.48 3.90
C LEU A 176 -17.97 15.69 3.63
N ASP A 177 -18.28 14.69 4.46
CA ASP A 177 -19.45 13.84 4.29
C ASP A 177 -20.76 14.60 4.45
N SER A 178 -20.79 15.61 5.33
CA SER A 178 -21.96 16.45 5.60
C SER A 178 -22.21 17.53 4.54
N LEU A 179 -21.29 17.69 3.57
CA LEU A 179 -21.46 18.67 2.50
C LEU A 179 -22.69 18.33 1.64
N PRO A 180 -23.52 19.34 1.29
CA PRO A 180 -24.72 19.13 0.49
C PRO A 180 -24.36 18.73 -0.95
N ILE A 181 -25.29 18.04 -1.60
CA ILE A 181 -25.20 17.75 -3.03
C ILE A 181 -25.86 18.89 -3.81
N TYR A 182 -25.17 19.46 -4.80
CA TYR A 182 -25.64 20.62 -5.55
C TYR A 182 -25.93 20.29 -7.02
N ASN A 183 -27.14 19.77 -7.27
CA ASN A 183 -27.58 19.28 -8.58
C ASN A 183 -28.37 20.31 -9.42
N LYS A 184 -28.39 21.58 -9.02
CA LYS A 184 -29.16 22.61 -9.73
C LYS A 184 -28.72 22.70 -11.20
N GLY A 185 -29.67 22.75 -12.14
CA GLY A 185 -29.37 22.91 -13.57
C GLY A 185 -28.97 21.64 -14.32
N GLY A 186 -29.06 20.46 -13.69
CA GLY A 186 -28.84 19.16 -14.33
C GLY A 186 -27.39 18.84 -14.69
N LYS A 187 -27.18 17.72 -15.39
CA LYS A 187 -25.85 17.13 -15.65
C LYS A 187 -24.86 18.11 -16.29
N GLN A 188 -25.31 18.88 -17.28
CA GLN A 188 -24.44 19.80 -18.02
C GLN A 188 -23.97 20.97 -17.16
N ALA A 189 -24.85 21.49 -16.28
CA ALA A 189 -24.47 22.56 -15.36
C ALA A 189 -23.52 22.06 -14.27
N VAL A 190 -23.71 20.83 -13.77
CA VAL A 190 -22.80 20.19 -12.81
C VAL A 190 -21.42 19.98 -13.42
N LEU A 191 -21.34 19.39 -14.62
CA LEU A 191 -20.09 19.17 -15.34
C LEU A 191 -19.34 20.50 -15.59
N LYS A 192 -20.06 21.51 -16.10
CA LYS A 192 -19.48 22.83 -16.38
C LYS A 192 -18.91 23.49 -15.12
N ARG A 193 -19.63 23.46 -14.00
CA ARG A 193 -19.14 24.03 -12.73
C ARG A 193 -17.88 23.32 -12.26
N TYR A 194 -17.86 21.99 -12.33
CA TYR A 194 -16.71 21.23 -11.88
C TYR A 194 -15.48 21.53 -12.74
N LEU A 195 -15.64 21.57 -14.07
CA LEU A 195 -14.57 21.96 -15.00
C LEU A 195 -14.03 23.36 -14.72
N LEU A 196 -14.92 24.36 -14.57
CA LEU A 196 -14.53 25.75 -14.31
C LEU A 196 -13.78 25.87 -12.98
N PHE A 197 -14.23 25.16 -11.94
CA PHE A 197 -13.54 25.11 -10.67
C PHE A 197 -12.13 24.54 -10.83
N LEU A 198 -11.98 23.36 -11.44
CA LEU A 198 -10.67 22.74 -11.61
C LEU A 198 -9.71 23.61 -12.43
N GLN A 199 -10.18 24.22 -13.52
CA GLN A 199 -9.39 25.14 -14.33
C GLN A 199 -8.97 26.40 -13.55
N LYS A 200 -9.85 26.92 -12.70
CA LYS A 200 -9.55 28.07 -11.85
C LYS A 200 -8.50 27.69 -10.80
N SER A 201 -8.68 26.58 -10.08
CA SER A 201 -7.74 26.09 -9.08
C SER A 201 -6.37 25.78 -9.68
N ALA A 202 -6.34 25.16 -10.86
CA ALA A 202 -5.11 24.91 -11.62
C ALA A 202 -4.32 26.20 -11.92
N LYS A 203 -5.01 27.27 -12.31
CA LYS A 203 -4.39 28.57 -12.61
C LYS A 203 -3.95 29.33 -11.36
N GLN A 204 -4.73 29.24 -10.29
CA GLN A 204 -4.41 29.91 -9.02
C GLN A 204 -3.26 29.24 -8.30
N GLY A 205 -3.13 27.91 -8.44
CA GLY A 205 -2.18 27.12 -7.69
C GLY A 205 -2.59 26.94 -6.22
N ILE A 206 -1.73 26.26 -5.47
CA ILE A 206 -1.85 26.02 -4.03
C ILE A 206 -0.63 26.65 -3.38
N HIS A 207 -0.82 27.54 -2.39
CA HIS A 207 0.26 28.29 -1.72
C HIS A 207 0.28 28.06 -0.20
N GLY A 208 -0.33 26.99 0.27
CA GLY A 208 -0.28 26.59 1.67
C GLY A 208 -1.32 25.56 2.07
N LYS A 209 -1.34 25.21 3.35
CA LYS A 209 -2.29 24.25 3.92
C LYS A 209 -3.73 24.76 3.86
N GLU A 210 -3.97 26.05 4.05
CA GLU A 210 -5.31 26.64 3.94
C GLU A 210 -5.89 26.46 2.52
N ASP A 211 -5.11 26.82 1.49
CA ASP A 211 -5.48 26.63 0.08
C ASP A 211 -5.74 25.16 -0.25
N LEU A 212 -4.90 24.25 0.27
CA LEU A 212 -5.08 22.81 0.11
C LEU A 212 -6.42 22.34 0.67
N LEU A 213 -6.74 22.73 1.91
CA LEU A 213 -7.99 22.34 2.57
C LEU A 213 -9.20 22.93 1.84
N ALA A 214 -9.12 24.20 1.42
CA ALA A 214 -10.16 24.86 0.63
C ALA A 214 -10.39 24.13 -0.71
N PHE A 215 -9.31 23.81 -1.43
CA PHE A 215 -9.36 23.04 -2.67
C PHE A 215 -10.02 21.67 -2.47
N ILE A 216 -9.56 20.87 -1.49
CA ILE A 216 -10.11 19.54 -1.24
C ILE A 216 -11.60 19.63 -0.92
N LYS A 217 -12.00 20.59 -0.07
CA LYS A 217 -13.39 20.77 0.33
C LYS A 217 -14.30 21.13 -0.84
N GLU A 218 -13.92 22.14 -1.62
CA GLU A 218 -14.71 22.57 -2.78
C GLU A 218 -14.74 21.50 -3.87
N GLU A 219 -13.61 20.86 -4.16
CA GLU A 219 -13.57 19.80 -5.14
C GLU A 219 -14.47 18.62 -4.73
N HIS A 220 -14.45 18.24 -3.46
CA HIS A 220 -15.29 17.16 -2.94
C HIS A 220 -16.79 17.44 -3.17
N LEU A 221 -17.23 18.69 -2.99
CA LEU A 221 -18.61 19.11 -3.25
C LEU A 221 -18.99 18.93 -4.73
N TYR A 222 -18.13 19.38 -5.65
CA TYR A 222 -18.37 19.20 -7.08
C TYR A 222 -18.33 17.73 -7.49
N PHE A 223 -17.39 16.97 -6.93
CA PHE A 223 -17.24 15.54 -7.20
C PHE A 223 -18.46 14.73 -6.72
N LYS A 224 -18.99 14.99 -5.52
CA LYS A 224 -20.24 14.36 -5.04
C LYS A 224 -21.41 14.61 -6.00
N SER A 225 -21.54 15.84 -6.48
CA SER A 225 -22.60 16.23 -7.41
C SER A 225 -22.40 15.57 -8.79
N PHE A 226 -21.15 15.47 -9.25
CA PHE A 226 -20.78 14.79 -10.48
C PHE A 226 -21.16 13.30 -10.45
N LEU A 227 -20.90 12.60 -9.35
CA LEU A 227 -21.22 11.16 -9.21
C LEU A 227 -22.71 10.84 -9.35
N GLN A 228 -23.62 11.77 -9.05
CA GLN A 228 -25.07 11.55 -9.19
C GLN A 228 -25.50 11.31 -10.64
N TYR A 229 -24.72 11.85 -11.58
CA TYR A 229 -24.97 11.80 -13.02
C TYR A 229 -23.99 10.84 -13.73
N LEU A 230 -23.27 9.99 -12.99
CA LEU A 230 -22.22 9.15 -13.56
C LEU A 230 -22.69 8.26 -14.74
N PRO A 231 -23.85 7.55 -14.67
CA PRO A 231 -24.35 6.81 -15.83
C PRO A 231 -24.73 7.71 -17.01
N ASP A 232 -25.14 8.95 -16.71
CA ASP A 232 -25.65 9.88 -17.71
C ASP A 232 -24.53 10.55 -18.52
N PHE A 233 -23.26 10.36 -18.11
CA PHE A 233 -22.06 10.86 -18.79
C PHE A 233 -21.39 9.82 -19.70
N ALA A 234 -21.98 8.63 -19.91
CA ALA A 234 -21.36 7.56 -20.70
C ALA A 234 -20.91 8.00 -22.11
N ASP A 235 -21.69 8.90 -22.73
CA ASP A 235 -21.42 9.45 -24.07
C ASP A 235 -20.73 10.82 -24.07
N ASP A 236 -20.49 11.41 -22.89
CA ASP A 236 -19.88 12.74 -22.76
C ASP A 236 -18.34 12.62 -22.62
N ASP A 237 -17.57 13.50 -23.28
CA ASP A 237 -16.12 13.59 -23.05
C ASP A 237 -15.83 14.25 -21.70
N ILE A 238 -15.58 13.41 -20.69
CA ILE A 238 -15.17 13.82 -19.35
C ILE A 238 -13.64 13.79 -19.16
N GLY A 239 -12.86 13.65 -20.24
CA GLY A 239 -11.40 13.59 -20.20
C GLY A 239 -10.75 14.83 -19.59
N ASP A 240 -11.40 16.00 -19.73
CA ASP A 240 -10.96 17.26 -19.12
C ASP A 240 -11.06 17.28 -17.60
N ILE A 241 -12.04 16.58 -17.01
CA ILE A 241 -12.12 16.44 -15.54
C ILE A 241 -10.85 15.74 -15.06
N ARG A 242 -10.50 14.61 -15.67
CA ARG A 242 -9.30 13.85 -15.32
C ARG A 242 -8.03 14.69 -15.47
N ARG A 243 -7.84 15.33 -16.63
CA ARG A 243 -6.64 16.13 -16.92
C ARG A 243 -6.48 17.31 -15.96
N ASN A 244 -7.57 18.04 -15.68
CA ASN A 244 -7.51 19.19 -14.79
C ASN A 244 -7.36 18.76 -13.33
N THR A 245 -8.01 17.68 -12.90
CA THR A 245 -7.77 17.10 -11.56
C THR A 245 -6.31 16.70 -11.38
N GLU A 246 -5.71 16.02 -12.36
CA GLU A 246 -4.29 15.64 -12.33
C GLU A 246 -3.39 16.88 -12.27
N HIS A 247 -3.73 17.94 -13.00
CA HIS A 247 -3.02 19.21 -12.92
C HIS A 247 -3.11 19.83 -11.51
N CYS A 248 -4.29 19.91 -10.91
CA CYS A 248 -4.43 20.41 -9.53
C CYS A 248 -3.63 19.56 -8.52
N CYS A 249 -3.62 18.23 -8.66
CA CYS A 249 -2.79 17.36 -7.82
C CYS A 249 -1.29 17.63 -7.98
N ARG A 250 -0.82 17.92 -9.20
CA ARG A 250 0.57 18.37 -9.41
C ARG A 250 0.85 19.72 -8.78
N GLU A 251 -0.10 20.66 -8.78
CA GLU A 251 0.10 21.94 -8.10
C GLU A 251 0.26 21.79 -6.58
N ILE A 252 -0.41 20.81 -5.96
CA ILE A 252 -0.21 20.47 -4.54
C ILE A 252 1.22 19.98 -4.30
N LEU A 253 1.74 19.09 -5.16
CA LEU A 253 3.11 18.60 -5.04
C LEU A 253 4.14 19.72 -5.28
N ARG A 254 3.89 20.59 -6.28
CA ARG A 254 4.74 21.77 -6.53
C ARG A 254 4.73 22.74 -5.35
N ALA A 255 3.61 22.88 -4.64
CA ALA A 255 3.57 23.69 -3.42
C ALA A 255 4.51 23.13 -2.34
N ALA A 256 4.62 21.80 -2.25
CA ALA A 256 5.59 21.16 -1.38
C ALA A 256 7.04 21.40 -1.83
N ASP A 257 7.31 21.32 -3.14
CA ASP A 257 8.64 21.59 -3.69
C ASP A 257 9.10 23.04 -3.44
N ARG A 258 8.15 23.99 -3.51
CA ARG A 258 8.38 25.41 -3.18
C ARG A 258 8.46 25.68 -1.68
N LYS A 259 8.14 24.70 -0.84
CA LYS A 259 8.06 24.80 0.64
C LYS A 259 6.92 25.68 1.16
N ASP A 260 5.92 25.96 0.32
CA ASP A 260 4.68 26.64 0.72
C ASP A 260 3.80 25.69 1.56
N LEU A 261 3.95 24.37 1.33
CA LEU A 261 3.26 23.28 2.01
C LEU A 261 4.30 22.25 2.49
N SER A 262 4.07 21.59 3.62
CA SER A 262 4.98 20.50 4.02
C SER A 262 4.80 19.30 3.08
N HIS A 263 5.90 18.62 2.73
CA HIS A 263 5.82 17.42 1.90
C HIS A 263 4.95 16.33 2.57
N LYS A 264 5.02 16.24 3.90
CA LYS A 264 4.19 15.33 4.70
C LYS A 264 2.70 15.64 4.55
N ASP A 265 2.30 16.91 4.73
CA ASP A 265 0.89 17.32 4.54
C ASP A 265 0.44 17.05 3.10
N ALA A 266 1.26 17.42 2.10
CA ALA A 266 0.94 17.17 0.70
C ALA A 266 0.63 15.69 0.45
N MET A 267 1.50 14.79 0.91
CA MET A 267 1.34 13.34 0.72
C MET A 267 0.15 12.78 1.49
N ILE A 268 -0.04 13.14 2.76
CA ILE A 268 -1.14 12.62 3.59
C ILE A 268 -2.48 13.08 3.04
N TYR A 269 -2.66 14.38 2.82
CA TYR A 269 -3.95 14.91 2.35
C TYR A 269 -4.28 14.48 0.92
N LEU A 270 -3.29 14.35 0.02
CA LEU A 270 -3.52 13.77 -1.31
C LEU A 270 -3.92 12.30 -1.23
N SER A 271 -3.27 11.52 -0.36
CA SER A 271 -3.58 10.10 -0.18
C SER A 271 -4.99 9.92 0.39
N MET A 272 -5.33 10.64 1.46
CA MET A 272 -6.68 10.62 2.04
C MET A 272 -7.75 11.08 1.04
N ARG A 273 -7.52 12.20 0.33
CA ARG A 273 -8.44 12.65 -0.74
C ARG A 273 -8.63 11.58 -1.82
N THR A 274 -7.54 10.95 -2.26
CA THR A 274 -7.59 9.93 -3.30
C THR A 274 -8.36 8.70 -2.82
N ASN A 275 -8.12 8.26 -1.58
CA ASN A 275 -8.89 7.18 -0.95
C ASN A 275 -10.37 7.49 -0.90
N HIS A 276 -10.76 8.67 -0.41
CA HIS A 276 -12.15 9.11 -0.40
C HIS A 276 -12.78 9.03 -1.81
N ARG A 277 -12.07 9.46 -2.85
CA ARG A 277 -12.58 9.38 -4.24
C ARG A 277 -12.73 7.95 -4.73
N LEU A 278 -11.76 7.08 -4.46
CA LEU A 278 -11.81 5.66 -4.82
C LEU A 278 -13.01 4.96 -4.16
N LEU A 279 -13.22 5.20 -2.86
CA LEU A 279 -14.35 4.63 -2.12
C LEU A 279 -15.68 5.14 -2.64
N ARG A 280 -15.83 6.45 -2.87
CA ARG A 280 -17.07 7.03 -3.41
C ARG A 280 -17.37 6.58 -4.85
N ASN A 281 -16.34 6.42 -5.68
CA ASN A 281 -16.48 5.84 -7.01
C ASN A 281 -17.04 4.41 -6.95
N ALA A 282 -16.42 3.56 -6.13
CA ALA A 282 -16.87 2.17 -5.97
C ALA A 282 -18.29 2.09 -5.40
N GLN A 283 -18.61 2.89 -4.38
CA GLN A 283 -19.95 2.97 -3.80
C GLN A 283 -21.01 3.40 -4.82
N ALA A 284 -20.74 4.47 -5.58
CA ALA A 284 -21.65 4.96 -6.62
C ALA A 284 -21.87 3.90 -7.71
N ALA A 285 -20.80 3.20 -8.13
CA ALA A 285 -20.90 2.13 -9.11
C ALA A 285 -21.78 0.96 -8.60
N ILE A 286 -21.59 0.53 -7.34
CA ILE A 286 -22.41 -0.51 -6.71
C ILE A 286 -23.88 -0.08 -6.63
N GLU A 287 -24.16 1.17 -6.23
CA GLU A 287 -25.52 1.70 -6.08
C GLU A 287 -26.27 1.78 -7.43
N ASP A 288 -25.61 2.31 -8.45
CA ASP A 288 -26.15 2.42 -9.81
C ASP A 288 -26.38 1.06 -10.48
N LEU A 289 -25.50 0.07 -10.23
CA LEU A 289 -25.71 -1.32 -10.68
C LEU A 289 -26.92 -1.95 -9.98
N ASN A 290 -27.02 -1.79 -8.66
CA ASN A 290 -28.13 -2.34 -7.88
C ASN A 290 -29.48 -1.68 -8.22
N SER A 291 -29.49 -0.40 -8.58
CA SER A 291 -30.70 0.31 -9.02
C SER A 291 -31.08 0.04 -10.48
N GLY A 292 -30.24 -0.66 -11.26
CA GLY A 292 -30.51 -0.99 -12.66
C GLY A 292 -30.43 0.21 -13.62
N ARG A 293 -29.78 1.31 -13.19
CA ARG A 293 -29.56 2.50 -14.03
C ARG A 293 -28.60 2.24 -15.18
N VAL A 294 -27.67 1.31 -15.00
CA VAL A 294 -26.64 0.95 -16.00
C VAL A 294 -27.13 -0.17 -16.91
N LYS A 295 -27.18 0.09 -18.22
CA LYS A 295 -27.73 -0.84 -19.22
C LYS A 295 -26.77 -1.19 -20.34
N ASP A 296 -25.86 -0.30 -20.70
CA ASP A 296 -24.90 -0.51 -21.76
C ASP A 296 -23.64 -1.24 -21.26
N GLU A 297 -23.04 -2.05 -22.13
CA GLU A 297 -21.89 -2.88 -21.78
C GLU A 297 -20.64 -2.05 -21.47
N HIS A 298 -20.46 -0.91 -22.14
CA HIS A 298 -19.29 -0.06 -21.95
C HIS A 298 -19.26 0.51 -20.51
N THR A 299 -20.37 1.05 -20.04
CA THR A 299 -20.52 1.56 -18.68
C THR A 299 -20.41 0.44 -17.65
N MET A 300 -20.95 -0.76 -17.95
CA MET A 300 -20.76 -1.93 -17.08
C MET A 300 -19.28 -2.31 -16.91
N HIS A 301 -18.46 -2.27 -17.98
CA HIS A 301 -17.02 -2.50 -17.87
C HIS A 301 -16.33 -1.40 -17.06
N ALA A 302 -16.69 -0.13 -17.28
CA ALA A 302 -16.15 0.98 -16.50
C ALA A 302 -16.47 0.81 -15.00
N TYR A 303 -17.67 0.37 -14.68
CA TYR A 303 -18.11 0.17 -13.30
C TYR A 303 -17.43 -1.01 -12.63
N LEU A 304 -17.19 -2.10 -13.36
CA LEU A 304 -16.34 -3.20 -12.89
C LEU A 304 -14.97 -2.68 -12.43
N LEU A 305 -14.34 -1.84 -13.27
CA LEU A 305 -13.04 -1.23 -12.95
C LEU A 305 -13.14 -0.30 -11.74
N MET A 306 -14.17 0.54 -11.66
CA MET A 306 -14.37 1.47 -10.54
C MET A 306 -14.52 0.74 -9.20
N MET A 307 -15.26 -0.37 -9.16
CA MET A 307 -15.42 -1.14 -7.93
C MET A 307 -14.14 -1.89 -7.52
N MET A 308 -13.33 -2.33 -8.49
CA MET A 308 -12.05 -3.00 -8.20
C MET A 308 -10.92 -2.02 -7.85
N GLN A 309 -11.03 -0.75 -8.25
CA GLN A 309 -9.94 0.23 -8.17
C GLN A 309 -9.36 0.43 -6.75
N PRO A 310 -10.15 0.48 -5.66
CA PRO A 310 -9.61 0.57 -4.31
C PRO A 310 -8.59 -0.53 -3.97
N PHE A 311 -8.83 -1.76 -4.44
CA PHE A 311 -7.98 -2.92 -4.17
C PHE A 311 -6.72 -2.95 -5.04
N MET A 312 -6.77 -2.35 -6.23
CA MET A 312 -5.68 -2.35 -7.20
C MET A 312 -4.70 -1.18 -7.03
N THR A 313 -5.18 -0.03 -6.55
CA THR A 313 -4.44 1.24 -6.69
C THR A 313 -3.97 1.85 -5.38
N MET A 314 -4.65 1.60 -4.26
CA MET A 314 -4.14 2.02 -2.96
C MET A 314 -2.77 1.36 -2.77
N ASP A 315 -1.75 2.12 -2.38
CA ASP A 315 -0.44 1.65 -1.94
C ASP A 315 -0.38 1.54 -0.41
N ASP A 316 0.80 1.25 0.15
CA ASP A 316 0.96 1.05 1.60
C ASP A 316 0.67 2.32 2.41
N LEU A 317 1.10 3.48 1.90
CA LEU A 317 0.75 4.78 2.50
C LEU A 317 -0.76 4.99 2.46
N SER A 318 -1.39 4.77 1.30
CA SER A 318 -2.84 4.94 1.12
C SER A 318 -3.63 4.07 2.08
N VAL A 319 -3.28 2.79 2.26
CA VAL A 319 -3.95 1.92 3.23
C VAL A 319 -3.76 2.43 4.67
N SER A 320 -2.57 2.95 4.98
CA SER A 320 -2.20 3.38 6.32
C SER A 320 -2.87 4.69 6.75
N VAL A 321 -3.32 5.52 5.80
CA VAL A 321 -4.05 6.77 6.09
C VAL A 321 -5.57 6.62 6.04
N LEU A 322 -6.12 5.41 5.85
CA LEU A 322 -7.56 5.17 5.93
C LEU A 322 -8.06 5.40 7.37
N SER A 323 -9.11 6.22 7.53
CA SER A 323 -9.82 6.31 8.80
C SER A 323 -10.58 5.00 9.09
N ASP A 324 -10.99 4.78 10.34
CA ASP A 324 -11.81 3.60 10.70
C ASP A 324 -13.11 3.52 9.87
N LYS A 325 -13.68 4.68 9.55
CA LYS A 325 -14.85 4.76 8.66
C LYS A 325 -14.50 4.36 7.23
N ASP A 326 -13.40 4.87 6.69
CA ASP A 326 -12.96 4.54 5.33
C ASP A 326 -12.64 3.05 5.20
N LYS A 327 -12.01 2.45 6.23
CA LYS A 327 -11.80 1.00 6.32
C LYS A 327 -13.13 0.27 6.32
N ALA A 328 -14.07 0.65 7.19
CA ALA A 328 -15.38 0.01 7.25
C ALA A 328 -16.12 0.09 5.90
N ASP A 329 -16.03 1.22 5.19
CA ASP A 329 -16.62 1.38 3.87
C ASP A 329 -15.89 0.54 2.79
N LEU A 330 -14.56 0.42 2.87
CA LEU A 330 -13.77 -0.45 2.00
C LEU A 330 -14.10 -1.94 2.20
N TYR A 331 -14.28 -2.38 3.44
CA TYR A 331 -14.72 -3.75 3.74
C TYR A 331 -16.15 -4.03 3.24
N LYS A 332 -17.08 -3.06 3.36
CA LYS A 332 -18.42 -3.21 2.74
C LYS A 332 -18.34 -3.35 1.23
N ILE A 333 -17.46 -2.60 0.56
CA ILE A 333 -17.21 -2.77 -0.87
C ILE A 333 -16.67 -4.18 -1.14
N ALA A 334 -15.72 -4.66 -0.33
CA ALA A 334 -15.15 -6.01 -0.46
C ALA A 334 -16.21 -7.12 -0.32
N ASP A 335 -17.20 -6.93 0.56
CA ASP A 335 -18.31 -7.88 0.75
C ASP A 335 -19.30 -7.88 -0.42
N ALA A 336 -19.60 -6.69 -0.98
CA ALA A 336 -20.52 -6.55 -2.10
C ALA A 336 -19.90 -7.03 -3.43
N LEU A 337 -18.59 -6.84 -3.60
CA LEU A 337 -17.90 -6.99 -4.87
C LEU A 337 -18.08 -8.37 -5.54
N PRO A 338 -17.95 -9.52 -4.86
CA PRO A 338 -18.14 -10.83 -5.50
C PRO A 338 -19.52 -11.01 -6.15
N LYS A 339 -20.58 -10.54 -5.48
CA LYS A 339 -21.96 -10.61 -6.01
C LYS A 339 -22.12 -9.73 -7.25
N GLU A 340 -21.62 -8.50 -7.20
CA GLU A 340 -21.73 -7.56 -8.32
C GLU A 340 -20.86 -8.02 -9.51
N MET A 341 -19.66 -8.55 -9.26
CA MET A 341 -18.81 -9.17 -10.28
C MET A 341 -19.48 -10.36 -10.95
N ASP A 342 -20.16 -11.23 -10.20
CA ASP A 342 -20.92 -12.36 -10.74
C ASP A 342 -22.07 -11.89 -11.66
N GLY A 343 -22.80 -10.86 -11.24
CA GLY A 343 -23.86 -10.25 -12.04
C GLY A 343 -23.34 -9.68 -13.35
N LEU A 344 -22.20 -8.98 -13.29
CA LEU A 344 -21.51 -8.43 -14.45
C LEU A 344 -20.93 -9.51 -15.36
N ALA A 345 -20.34 -10.57 -14.80
CA ALA A 345 -19.76 -11.68 -15.57
C ALA A 345 -20.80 -12.32 -16.50
N LYS A 346 -22.02 -12.49 -16.01
CA LYS A 346 -23.14 -13.00 -16.80
C LYS A 346 -23.56 -12.06 -17.92
N LYS A 347 -23.66 -10.76 -17.64
CA LYS A 347 -24.10 -9.74 -18.61
C LYS A 347 -23.06 -9.44 -19.68
N LEU A 348 -21.78 -9.46 -19.32
CA LEU A 348 -20.64 -9.12 -20.17
C LEU A 348 -19.93 -10.34 -20.76
N HIS A 349 -20.45 -11.55 -20.51
CA HIS A 349 -19.84 -12.81 -20.94
C HIS A 349 -18.36 -12.98 -20.50
N LEU A 350 -18.04 -12.53 -19.29
CA LEU A 350 -16.70 -12.64 -18.72
C LEU A 350 -16.46 -14.01 -18.09
N ASP A 351 -15.19 -14.40 -18.03
CA ASP A 351 -14.74 -15.60 -17.32
C ASP A 351 -14.91 -15.41 -15.81
N LYS A 352 -15.96 -16.03 -15.26
CA LYS A 352 -16.29 -15.98 -13.84
C LYS A 352 -15.16 -16.51 -12.95
N GLN A 353 -14.43 -17.53 -13.38
CA GLN A 353 -13.33 -18.09 -12.59
C GLN A 353 -12.19 -17.09 -12.48
N ARG A 354 -11.83 -16.42 -13.59
CA ARG A 354 -10.81 -15.36 -13.57
C ARG A 354 -11.18 -14.22 -12.63
N LEU A 355 -12.46 -13.85 -12.58
CA LEU A 355 -12.96 -12.81 -11.69
C LEU A 355 -12.92 -13.26 -10.22
N SER A 356 -13.32 -14.49 -9.90
CA SER A 356 -13.23 -15.01 -8.53
C SER A 356 -11.79 -15.15 -8.02
N ASP A 357 -10.83 -15.32 -8.92
CA ASP A 357 -9.40 -15.48 -8.58
C ASP A 357 -8.66 -14.15 -8.42
N MET A 358 -9.31 -13.02 -8.71
CA MET A 358 -8.71 -11.68 -8.61
C MET A 358 -8.08 -11.38 -7.24
N PRO A 359 -8.72 -11.65 -6.09
CA PRO A 359 -8.09 -11.39 -4.80
C PRO A 359 -6.78 -12.14 -4.62
N MET A 360 -6.71 -13.39 -5.09
CA MET A 360 -5.47 -14.19 -5.04
C MET A 360 -4.37 -13.57 -5.90
N LEU A 361 -4.69 -13.18 -7.14
CA LEU A 361 -3.74 -12.53 -8.04
C LEU A 361 -3.22 -11.21 -7.45
N MET A 362 -4.10 -10.38 -6.90
CA MET A 362 -3.72 -9.13 -6.23
C MET A 362 -2.85 -9.39 -5.00
N MET A 363 -3.16 -10.43 -4.23
CA MET A 363 -2.38 -10.80 -3.05
C MET A 363 -0.98 -11.28 -3.43
N LYS A 364 -0.86 -12.06 -4.52
CA LYS A 364 0.45 -12.44 -5.08
C LYS A 364 1.26 -11.21 -5.52
N ILE A 365 0.62 -10.27 -6.22
CA ILE A 365 1.28 -9.02 -6.64
C ILE A 365 1.77 -8.23 -5.41
N TYR A 366 0.94 -8.14 -4.37
CA TYR A 366 1.31 -7.48 -3.12
C TYR A 366 2.53 -8.14 -2.46
N VAL A 367 2.50 -9.46 -2.24
CA VAL A 367 3.60 -10.22 -1.62
C VAL A 367 4.90 -10.16 -2.43
N THR A 368 4.81 -10.00 -3.76
CA THR A 368 5.99 -9.84 -4.62
C THR A 368 6.64 -8.46 -4.48
N ARG A 369 5.91 -7.46 -3.95
CA ARG A 369 6.37 -6.07 -3.80
C ARG A 369 6.81 -5.71 -2.38
N LEU A 370 6.46 -6.55 -1.40
CA LEU A 370 7.05 -6.46 -0.06
C LEU A 370 8.57 -6.57 -0.16
#